data_AF-A0A6B2LMM5-F1
#
_entry.id   AF-A0A6B2LMM5-F1
#
_cell.length_a   1.000
_cell.length_b   1.000
_cell.length_c   1.000
_cell.angle_alpha   90.00
_cell.angle_beta   90.00
_cell.angle_gamma   90.00
#
_symmetry.space_group_name_H-M   'P 1'
#
loop_
_entity.id
_entity.type
_entity.pdbx_description
1 polymer ?
#
loop_
_entity_poly.entity_id
_entity_poly.type
_entity_poly.pdbx_seq_one_letter_code
_entity_poly.pdbx_strand_id
1 'polypeptide(L)'
;MWECVNLTMLGRDKHLLFKLLEEAKTMAMAEEEGCTVIYTAVGPEWRPFGVPRLRRPFDSVILPGELSEELYKDVVDFLNNSDWYSTRGIPYRRGYLLYGPPGCGKSSFVQALAGQWNDSFVHLWRENVNVCVY
;
A
#
# COMPACT_ATOMS: atom_id res chain seq x y z
N MET A 1 -30.08 8.59 -9.55
CA MET A 1 -29.87 8.55 -11.00
C MET A 1 -28.99 7.33 -11.25
N TRP A 2 -29.47 6.35 -12.02
CA TRP A 2 -28.75 5.10 -12.25
C TRP A 2 -28.24 5.12 -13.69
N GLU A 3 -26.93 4.91 -13.87
CA GLU A 3 -26.31 4.77 -15.18
C GLU A 3 -25.91 3.31 -15.37
N CYS A 4 -26.33 2.71 -16.48
CA CYS A 4 -25.98 1.34 -16.85
C CYS A 4 -25.23 1.37 -18.18
N VAL A 5 -24.04 0.77 -18.19
CA VAL A 5 -23.23 0.58 -19.40
C VAL A 5 -23.34 -0.88 -19.82
N ASN A 6 -23.92 -1.14 -20.99
CA ASN A 6 -24.04 -2.48 -21.56
C ASN A 6 -23.07 -2.63 -22.73
N LEU A 7 -22.14 -3.59 -22.63
CA LEU A 7 -21.20 -3.96 -23.67
C LEU A 7 -21.70 -5.22 -24.40
N THR A 8 -21.82 -5.15 -25.73
CA THR A 8 -22.24 -6.28 -26.58
C THR A 8 -21.21 -6.48 -27.68
N MET A 9 -20.76 -7.72 -27.87
CA MET A 9 -19.75 -8.08 -28.87
C MET A 9 -20.23 -9.29 -29.69
N LEU A 10 -19.97 -9.24 -31.01
CA LEU A 10 -20.19 -10.36 -31.92
C LEU A 10 -18.95 -11.26 -31.95
N GLY A 11 -19.00 -12.36 -31.19
CA GLY A 11 -17.92 -13.34 -31.14
C GLY A 11 -18.20 -14.42 -30.09
N ARG A 12 -17.64 -15.62 -30.27
CA ARG A 12 -17.67 -16.69 -29.24
C ARG A 12 -16.51 -16.57 -28.24
N ASP A 13 -15.54 -15.73 -28.56
CA ASP A 13 -14.30 -15.62 -27.80
C ASP A 13 -14.44 -14.59 -26.68
N LYS A 14 -14.45 -15.09 -25.44
CA LYS A 14 -14.51 -14.26 -24.23
C LYS A 14 -13.16 -13.63 -23.89
N HIS A 15 -12.05 -14.10 -24.46
CA HIS A 15 -10.72 -13.56 -24.18
C HIS A 15 -10.61 -12.08 -24.57
N LEU A 16 -11.29 -11.64 -25.62
CA LEU A 16 -11.31 -10.24 -26.03
C LEU A 16 -11.97 -9.33 -24.99
N LEU A 17 -13.04 -9.80 -24.34
CA LEU A 17 -13.69 -9.05 -23.26
C LEU A 17 -12.79 -8.95 -22.02
N PHE A 18 -12.15 -10.06 -21.65
CA PHE A 18 -11.19 -10.06 -20.54
C PHE A 18 -10.00 -9.15 -20.82
N LYS A 19 -9.46 -9.18 -22.04
CA LYS A 19 -8.39 -8.30 -22.47
C LYS A 19 -8.80 -6.83 -22.40
N LEU A 20 -10.00 -6.49 -22.87
CA LEU A 20 -10.51 -5.11 -22.80
C LEU A 20 -10.69 -4.65 -21.34
N LEU A 21 -11.21 -5.52 -20.47
CA LEU A 21 -11.33 -5.24 -19.03
C LEU A 21 -9.96 -5.08 -18.36
N GLU A 22 -8.98 -5.91 -18.74
CA GLU A 22 -7.61 -5.86 -18.24
C GLU A 22 -6.88 -4.59 -18.71
N GLU A 23 -7.06 -4.19 -19.97
CA GLU A 23 -6.57 -2.92 -20.50
C GLU A 23 -7.22 -1.73 -19.78
N ALA A 24 -8.54 -1.75 -19.59
CA ALA A 24 -9.26 -0.71 -18.84
C ALA A 24 -8.78 -0.61 -17.38
N LYS A 25 -8.60 -1.75 -16.72
CA LYS A 25 -8.05 -1.82 -15.36
C LYS A 25 -6.63 -1.25 -15.33
N THR A 26 -5.78 -1.64 -16.28
CA THR A 26 -4.39 -1.19 -16.36
C THR A 26 -4.32 0.33 -16.57
N MET A 27 -5.17 0.88 -17.45
CA MET A 27 -5.27 2.33 -17.67
C MET A 27 -5.77 3.06 -16.43
N ALA A 28 -6.78 2.54 -15.73
CA ALA A 28 -7.29 3.13 -14.49
C ALA A 28 -6.23 3.08 -13.36
N MET A 29 -5.50 1.97 -13.24
CA MET A 29 -4.42 1.82 -12.28
C MET A 29 -3.24 2.76 -12.60
N ALA A 30 -2.92 2.97 -13.88
CA ALA A 30 -1.85 3.88 -14.30
C ALA A 30 -2.13 5.36 -13.96
N GLU A 31 -3.40 5.76 -13.85
CA GLU A 31 -3.76 7.10 -13.36
C GLU A 31 -3.56 7.25 -11.84
N GLU A 32 -3.66 6.15 -11.09
CA GLU A 32 -3.39 6.10 -9.64
C GLU A 32 -1.92 5.79 -9.32
N GLU A 33 -1.11 5.39 -10.31
CA GLU A 33 0.31 5.09 -10.14
C GLU A 33 1.08 6.34 -9.73
N GLY A 34 1.69 6.26 -8.55
CA GLY A 34 2.62 7.27 -8.06
C GLY A 34 2.04 8.24 -7.05
N CYS A 35 0.80 8.05 -6.57
CA CYS A 35 0.26 8.80 -5.45
C CYS A 35 -0.08 7.91 -4.23
N THR A 36 0.35 8.31 -3.04
CA THR A 36 -0.04 7.73 -1.76
C THR A 36 -1.19 8.53 -1.16
N VAL A 37 -2.34 7.88 -0.95
CA VAL A 37 -3.49 8.46 -0.26
C VAL A 37 -3.37 8.19 1.24
N ILE A 38 -3.49 9.24 2.06
CA ILE A 38 -3.48 9.10 3.52
C ILE A 38 -4.93 8.98 3.98
N TYR A 39 -5.24 7.98 4.80
CA TYR A 39 -6.55 7.83 5.43
C TYR A 39 -6.50 8.23 6.91
N THR A 40 -7.58 8.85 7.40
CA THR A 40 -7.76 9.16 8.82
C THR A 40 -9.09 8.61 9.31
N ALA A 41 -9.15 8.22 10.59
CA ALA A 41 -10.40 7.86 11.22
C ALA A 41 -11.27 9.10 11.44
N VAL A 42 -12.52 9.05 10.97
CA VAL A 42 -13.57 10.05 11.20
C VAL A 42 -14.75 9.30 11.82
N GLY A 43 -14.79 9.26 13.15
CA GLY A 43 -15.72 8.40 13.88
C GLY A 43 -15.39 6.91 13.63
N PRO A 44 -16.34 6.08 13.18
CA PRO A 44 -16.11 4.66 12.86
C PRO A 44 -15.60 4.43 11.42
N GLU A 45 -15.52 5.47 10.59
CA GLU A 45 -15.18 5.33 9.17
C GLU A 45 -13.76 5.82 8.86
N TRP A 46 -13.09 5.16 7.91
CA TRP A 46 -11.85 5.65 7.32
C TRP A 46 -12.17 6.56 6.13
N ARG A 47 -11.66 7.78 6.15
CA ARG A 47 -11.83 8.74 5.06
C ARG A 47 -10.49 9.24 4.54
N PRO A 48 -10.35 9.49 3.23
CA PRO A 48 -9.14 10.08 2.68
C PRO A 48 -8.93 11.46 3.29
N PHE A 49 -7.68 11.76 3.63
CA PHE A 49 -7.26 12.99 4.29
C PHE A 49 -6.29 13.76 3.40
N GLY A 50 -6.74 14.92 2.93
CA GLY A 50 -5.96 15.81 2.07
C GLY A 50 -5.87 15.33 0.62
N VAL A 51 -4.93 15.92 -0.11
CA VAL A 51 -4.65 15.54 -1.51
C VAL A 51 -3.74 14.31 -1.56
N PRO A 52 -3.92 13.41 -2.55
CA PRO A 52 -2.97 12.34 -2.82
C PRO A 52 -1.55 12.91 -2.97
N ARG A 53 -0.58 12.30 -2.30
CA ARG A 53 0.81 12.78 -2.29
C ARG A 53 1.66 11.95 -3.22
N LEU A 54 2.57 12.57 -3.96
CA LEU A 54 3.53 11.81 -4.75
C LEU A 54 4.27 10.79 -3.89
N ARG A 55 4.39 9.57 -4.40
CA ARG A 55 5.14 8.48 -3.79
C ARG A 55 6.56 8.97 -3.53
N ARG A 56 6.95 8.95 -2.28
CA ARG A 56 8.32 9.27 -1.89
C ARG A 56 9.21 8.07 -2.27
N PRO A 57 10.26 8.25 -3.08
CA PRO A 57 11.19 7.16 -3.38
C PRO A 57 11.87 6.69 -2.10
N PHE A 58 12.01 5.38 -1.93
CA PHE A 58 12.59 4.76 -0.73
C PHE A 58 13.97 5.36 -0.41
N ASP A 59 14.81 5.52 -1.43
CA ASP A 59 16.18 6.06 -1.35
C ASP A 59 16.25 7.51 -0.83
N SER A 60 15.13 8.25 -0.81
CA SER A 60 15.12 9.62 -0.27
C SER A 60 15.18 9.67 1.26
N VAL A 61 14.99 8.54 1.94
CA VAL A 61 15.05 8.48 3.41
C VAL A 61 16.24 7.66 3.85
N ILE A 62 17.31 8.37 4.22
CA ILE A 62 18.54 7.76 4.71
C ILE A 62 18.40 7.54 6.22
N LEU A 63 18.25 6.29 6.62
CA LEU A 63 18.40 5.86 8.02
C LEU A 63 19.87 5.47 8.28
N PRO A 64 20.35 5.58 9.52
CA PRO A 64 21.73 5.21 9.84
C PRO A 64 21.95 3.69 9.69
N GLY A 65 23.09 3.32 9.10
CA GLY A 65 23.53 1.92 8.96
C GLY A 65 22.72 1.11 7.95
N GLU A 66 22.55 -0.18 8.23
CA GLU A 66 21.84 -1.15 7.37
C GLU A 66 20.35 -1.29 7.73
N LEU A 67 19.85 -0.49 8.69
CA LEU A 67 18.50 -0.63 9.24
C LEU A 67 17.39 -0.49 8.19
N SER A 68 17.56 0.39 7.20
CA SER A 68 16.60 0.55 6.10
C SER A 68 16.48 -0.71 5.28
N GLU A 69 17.61 -1.32 4.92
CA GLU A 69 17.69 -2.53 4.10
C GLU A 69 17.16 -3.75 4.86
N GLU A 70 17.50 -3.87 6.15
CA GLU A 70 17.00 -4.94 7.01
C GLU A 70 15.47 -4.90 7.13
N LEU A 71 14.90 -3.72 7.38
CA LEU A 71 13.45 -3.53 7.46
C LEU A 71 12.78 -3.79 6.11
N TYR A 72 13.38 -3.31 5.02
CA TYR A 72 12.88 -3.56 3.68
C TYR A 72 12.80 -5.06 3.39
N LYS A 73 13.88 -5.79 3.68
CA LYS A 73 13.95 -7.23 3.49
C LYS A 73 12.94 -7.99 4.35
N ASP A 74 12.79 -7.62 5.62
CA ASP A 74 11.80 -8.25 6.51
C ASP A 74 10.36 -8.06 6.01
N VAL A 75 10.04 -6.88 5.46
CA VAL A 75 8.72 -6.62 4.86
C VAL A 75 8.52 -7.47 3.61
N VAL A 76 9.51 -7.56 2.72
CA VAL A 76 9.45 -8.43 1.53
C VAL A 76 9.25 -9.90 1.94
N ASP A 77 10.00 -10.36 2.93
CA ASP A 77 9.92 -11.72 3.44
C ASP A 77 8.55 -11.98 4.10
N PHE A 78 7.99 -11.02 4.83
CA PHE A 78 6.64 -11.12 5.38
C PHE A 78 5.59 -11.27 4.28
N LEU A 79 5.63 -10.39 3.26
CA LEU A 79 4.69 -10.38 2.14
C LEU A 79 4.70 -11.68 1.33
N ASN A 80 5.87 -12.30 1.19
CA ASN A 80 6.03 -13.54 0.42
C ASN A 80 5.71 -14.82 1.22
N ASN A 81 5.54 -14.75 2.54
CA ASN A 81 5.42 -15.93 3.41
C ASN A 81 4.01 -16.13 3.98
N SER A 82 2.95 -15.64 3.35
CA SER A 82 1.56 -15.79 3.83
C SER A 82 1.16 -17.25 4.13
N ASP A 83 1.60 -18.20 3.30
CA ASP A 83 1.35 -19.64 3.48
C ASP A 83 1.96 -20.22 4.76
N TRP A 84 3.10 -19.67 5.20
CA TRP A 84 3.78 -20.08 6.43
C TRP A 84 2.95 -19.74 7.67
N TYR A 85 2.27 -18.59 7.63
CA TYR A 85 1.37 -18.12 8.69
C TYR A 85 0.05 -18.91 8.68
N SER A 86 -0.54 -19.12 7.50
CA SER A 86 -1.80 -19.85 7.35
C SER A 86 -1.69 -21.31 7.83
N THR A 87 -0.62 -22.00 7.44
CA THR A 87 -0.38 -23.41 7.80
C THR A 87 -0.22 -23.62 9.31
N ARG A 88 0.28 -22.60 10.03
CA ARG A 88 0.48 -22.66 11.49
C ARG A 88 -0.67 -22.07 12.30
N GLY A 89 -1.70 -21.54 11.64
CA GLY A 89 -2.80 -20.84 12.30
C GLY A 89 -2.37 -19.55 13.00
N ILE A 90 -1.26 -18.95 12.57
CA ILE A 90 -0.76 -17.69 13.14
C ILE A 90 -1.43 -16.54 12.37
N PRO A 91 -2.04 -15.55 13.04
CA PRO A 91 -2.59 -14.37 12.38
C PRO A 91 -1.52 -13.68 11.51
N TYR A 92 -1.82 -13.50 10.24
CA TYR A 92 -0.95 -12.81 9.27
C TYR A 92 -0.96 -11.31 9.55
N ARG A 93 -0.10 -10.85 10.47
CA ARG A 93 0.04 -9.45 10.88
C ARG A 93 1.48 -9.17 11.27
N ARG A 94 2.03 -8.03 10.84
CA ARG A 94 3.38 -7.59 11.23
C ARG A 94 3.35 -6.16 11.75
N GLY A 95 3.96 -5.96 12.92
CA GLY A 95 4.05 -4.65 13.58
C GLY A 95 5.51 -4.20 13.69
N TYR A 96 5.79 -2.96 13.29
CA TYR A 96 7.10 -2.34 13.45
C TYR A 96 7.01 -1.13 14.38
N LEU A 97 7.96 -1.03 15.31
CA LEU A 97 8.12 0.12 16.21
C LEU A 97 9.40 0.88 15.84
N LEU A 98 9.24 2.09 15.30
CA LEU A 98 10.36 2.99 15.03
C LEU A 98 10.46 4.00 16.17
N TYR A 99 11.53 3.94 16.95
CA TYR A 99 11.76 4.84 18.08
C TYR A 99 13.05 5.65 17.91
N GLY A 100 13.11 6.83 18.54
CA GLY A 100 14.29 7.70 18.53
C GLY A 100 13.93 9.18 18.61
N PRO A 101 14.93 10.09 18.65
CA PRO A 101 14.72 11.53 18.79
C PRO A 101 13.77 12.10 17.71
N PRO A 102 12.98 13.15 18.02
CA PRO A 102 12.15 13.81 17.01
C PRO A 102 13.03 14.35 15.87
N GLY A 103 12.56 14.26 14.63
CA GLY A 103 13.30 14.74 13.45
C GLY A 103 14.19 13.70 12.75
N CYS A 104 14.39 12.49 13.30
CA CYS A 104 15.22 11.45 12.66
C CYS A 104 14.53 10.69 11.50
N GLY A 105 13.63 11.31 10.75
CA GLY A 105 13.07 10.70 9.53
C GLY A 105 12.14 9.50 9.70
N LYS A 106 11.75 9.09 10.91
CA LYS A 106 10.87 7.93 11.15
C LYS A 106 9.57 7.95 10.35
N SER A 107 8.76 9.01 10.50
CA SER A 107 7.49 9.14 9.76
C SER A 107 7.71 9.26 8.24
N SER A 108 8.83 9.89 7.85
CA SER A 108 9.26 9.99 6.45
C SER A 108 9.57 8.61 5.86
N PHE A 109 10.24 7.75 6.63
CA PHE A 109 10.60 6.39 6.22
C PHE A 109 9.36 5.54 6.01
N VAL A 110 8.41 5.58 6.96
CA VAL A 110 7.16 4.83 6.82
C VAL A 110 6.36 5.27 5.60
N GLN A 111 6.34 6.57 5.28
CA GLN A 111 5.69 7.06 4.06
C GLN A 111 6.37 6.56 2.78
N ALA A 112 7.70 6.52 2.75
CA ALA A 112 8.44 6.00 1.60
C ALA A 112 8.25 4.48 1.45
N LEU A 113 8.26 3.76 2.56
CA LEU A 113 7.99 2.32 2.64
C LEU A 113 6.56 1.99 2.19
N ALA A 114 5.55 2.74 2.65
CA ALA A 114 4.15 2.58 2.23
C ALA A 114 3.96 2.82 0.74
N GLY A 115 4.64 3.84 0.21
CA GLY A 115 4.63 4.11 -1.21
C GLY A 115 5.17 2.94 -2.04
N GLN A 116 6.10 2.15 -1.49
CA GLN A 116 6.83 1.14 -2.25
C GLN A 116 5.93 0.04 -2.87
N TRP A 117 4.89 -0.35 -2.14
CA TRP A 117 3.97 -1.42 -2.55
C TRP A 117 2.65 -0.94 -3.14
N ASN A 118 2.51 0.37 -3.42
CA ASN A 118 1.29 0.98 -3.97
C ASN A 118 0.00 0.67 -3.19
N ASP A 119 0.15 0.15 -1.97
CA ASP A 119 -0.91 -0.44 -1.20
C ASP A 119 -1.29 0.51 -0.09
N SER A 120 -2.57 0.88 -0.05
CA SER A 120 -3.17 1.85 0.88
C SER A 120 -3.18 1.36 2.35
N PHE A 121 -2.47 0.27 2.66
CA PHE A 121 -2.60 -0.53 3.88
C PHE A 121 -1.70 -0.08 5.04
N VAL A 122 -0.85 0.93 4.85
CA VAL A 122 -0.01 1.43 5.95
C VAL A 122 -0.77 2.45 6.79
N HIS A 123 -1.30 1.99 7.92
CA HIS A 123 -1.94 2.86 8.91
C HIS A 123 -0.88 3.56 9.77
N LEU A 124 -0.80 4.89 9.64
CA LEU A 124 0.06 5.75 10.45
C LEU A 124 -0.72 6.27 11.66
N TRP A 125 -0.43 5.74 12.86
CA TRP A 125 -0.92 6.36 14.09
C TRP A 125 -0.09 7.58 14.48
N ARG A 126 -0.72 8.76 14.50
CA ARG A 126 -0.18 9.98 15.10
C ARG A 126 -0.20 9.81 16.61
N GLU A 127 0.91 9.37 17.20
CA GLU A 127 1.45 9.84 18.49
C GLU A 127 2.65 9.00 18.97
N ASN A 128 2.78 7.75 18.52
CA ASN A 128 4.00 6.93 18.63
C ASN A 128 3.98 5.96 17.44
N VAL A 129 5.02 5.95 16.60
CA VAL A 129 4.99 5.31 15.28
C VAL A 129 4.97 3.78 15.42
N ASN A 130 3.76 3.23 15.50
CA ASN A 130 3.44 1.83 15.23
C ASN A 130 3.01 1.72 13.77
N VAL A 131 3.77 0.98 12.98
CA VAL A 131 3.41 0.62 11.60
C VAL A 131 2.77 -0.76 11.66
N CYS A 132 1.47 -0.83 11.39
CA CYS A 132 0.80 -2.11 11.17
C CYS A 132 0.74 -2.34 9.65
N VAL A 133 1.42 -3.38 9.19
CA VAL A 133 1.28 -3.91 7.83
C VAL A 133 0.30 -5.08 7.94
N TYR A 134 -0.85 -4.96 7.28
CA TYR A 134 -1.86 -6.01 7.13
C TYR A 134 -1.66 -6.76 5.82
#